data_AF-A0A519MXW2-F1
#
_entry.id   AF-A0A519MXW2-F1
#
_cell.length_a   1.000
_cell.length_b   1.000
_cell.length_c   1.000
_cell.angle_alpha   90.00
_cell.angle_beta   90.00
_cell.angle_gamma   90.00
#
_symmetry.space_group_name_H-M   'P 1'
#
loop_
_entity.id
_entity.type
_entity.pdbx_description
1 polymer ?
#
loop_
_entity_poly.entity_id
_entity_poly.type
_entity_poly.pdbx_seq_one_letter_code
_entity_poly.pdbx_strand_id
1 'polypeptide(L)'
;MKDKFFQYIQNLQDTITAGLEAVDGGAKFREDIWERPEGGGGRTRVIENGAVFEKGGVNISAVHGELPKAMQAYFNVGDVDFFACGLSLVLHPKNPMVPTVHANWRYFEMYDKSGTVVDSWFGGGQDLTPYYLFDEDAKHFHQTCKTACDKHNP
;
A
#
# COMPACT_ATOMS: atom_id res chain seq x y z
N MET A 1 12.31 -7.28 10.71
CA MET A 1 11.36 -6.19 10.43
C MET A 1 10.24 -6.63 9.51
N LYS A 2 10.53 -7.45 8.48
CA LYS A 2 9.53 -8.03 7.57
C LYS A 2 8.23 -8.49 8.22
N ASP A 3 8.28 -9.37 9.21
CA ASP A 3 7.09 -10.00 9.78
C ASP A 3 6.22 -8.97 10.52
N LYS A 4 6.87 -8.03 11.22
CA LYS A 4 6.20 -6.94 11.94
C LYS A 4 5.45 -6.03 10.97
N PHE A 5 6.09 -5.61 9.88
CA PHE A 5 5.45 -4.72 8.92
C PHE A 5 4.38 -5.44 8.09
N PHE A 6 4.62 -6.70 7.70
CA PHE A 6 3.63 -7.50 6.99
C PHE A 6 2.36 -7.72 7.83
N GLN A 7 2.51 -8.02 9.12
CA GLN A 7 1.36 -8.12 10.02
C GLN A 7 0.63 -6.77 10.16
N TYR A 8 1.38 -5.67 10.24
CA TYR A 8 0.81 -4.32 10.32
C TYR A 8 -0.06 -4.01 9.09
N ILE A 9 0.44 -4.26 7.87
CA ILE A 9 -0.33 -3.95 6.65
C ILE A 9 -1.54 -4.87 6.44
N GLN A 10 -1.51 -6.11 6.94
CA GLN A 10 -2.68 -6.99 6.94
C GLN A 10 -3.80 -6.38 7.79
N ASN A 11 -3.48 -5.99 9.02
CA ASN A 11 -4.43 -5.35 9.93
C ASN A 11 -4.91 -3.99 9.38
N LEU A 12 -4.01 -3.23 8.74
CA LEU A 12 -4.34 -1.95 8.12
C LEU A 12 -5.31 -2.12 6.94
N GLN A 13 -5.09 -3.12 6.06
CA GLN A 13 -6.01 -3.43 4.97
C GLN A 13 -7.39 -3.78 5.53
N ASP A 14 -7.47 -4.62 6.57
CA ASP A 14 -8.74 -4.97 7.21
C ASP A 14 -9.46 -3.74 7.77
N THR A 15 -8.72 -2.85 8.45
CA THR A 15 -9.26 -1.61 9.01
C THR A 15 -9.77 -0.66 7.92
N ILE A 16 -8.98 -0.45 6.86
CA ILE A 16 -9.35 0.43 5.75
C ILE A 16 -10.58 -0.11 5.03
N THR A 17 -10.59 -1.39 4.65
CA THR A 17 -11.72 -1.95 3.90
C THR A 17 -13.00 -1.94 4.74
N ALA A 18 -12.94 -2.25 6.04
CA ALA A 18 -14.11 -2.17 6.91
C ALA A 18 -14.67 -0.75 7.01
N GLY A 19 -13.80 0.28 7.14
CA GLY A 19 -14.22 1.67 7.16
C GLY A 19 -14.87 2.13 5.85
N LEU A 20 -14.28 1.74 4.72
CA LEU A 20 -14.81 2.07 3.39
C LEU A 20 -16.16 1.40 3.12
N GLU A 21 -16.34 0.14 3.51
CA GLU A 21 -17.63 -0.54 3.38
C GLU A 21 -18.72 0.09 4.25
N ALA A 22 -18.36 0.58 5.45
CA ALA A 22 -19.30 1.27 6.32
C ALA A 22 -19.75 2.60 5.70
N VAL A 23 -18.83 3.31 5.03
CA VAL A 23 -19.14 4.55 4.28
C VAL A 23 -19.99 4.28 3.04
N ASP A 24 -19.68 3.21 2.29
CA ASP A 24 -20.47 2.85 1.11
C ASP A 24 -21.89 2.39 1.48
N GLY A 25 -22.03 1.61 2.56
CA GLY A 25 -23.30 1.16 3.11
C GLY A 25 -24.00 0.04 2.32
N GLY A 26 -23.50 -0.30 1.12
CA GLY A 26 -24.07 -1.35 0.28
C GLY A 26 -23.02 -2.32 -0.27
N ALA A 27 -22.07 -1.83 -1.06
CA ALA A 27 -21.07 -2.68 -1.68
C ALA A 27 -20.02 -3.16 -0.66
N LYS A 28 -19.44 -4.33 -0.96
CA LYS A 28 -18.46 -5.02 -0.15
C LYS A 28 -17.22 -5.32 -0.97
N PHE A 29 -16.06 -5.40 -0.31
CA PHE A 29 -14.84 -5.82 -0.98
C PHE A 29 -14.92 -7.31 -1.30
N ARG A 30 -14.66 -7.66 -2.56
CA ARG A 30 -14.36 -9.02 -2.99
C ARG A 30 -12.87 -9.29 -2.77
N GLU A 31 -12.57 -10.31 -2.01
CA GLU A 31 -11.22 -10.76 -1.74
C GLU A 31 -10.74 -11.79 -2.77
N ASP A 32 -9.47 -11.69 -3.13
CA ASP A 32 -8.74 -12.66 -3.93
C ASP A 32 -7.35 -12.87 -3.32
N ILE A 33 -7.11 -14.08 -2.81
CA ILE A 33 -5.83 -14.51 -2.26
C ILE A 33 -5.08 -15.25 -3.36
N TRP A 34 -3.86 -14.83 -3.63
CA TRP A 34 -3.05 -15.39 -4.70
C TRP A 34 -1.62 -15.63 -4.25
N GLU A 35 -0.97 -16.59 -4.91
CA GLU A 35 0.42 -16.96 -4.68
C GLU A 35 1.24 -16.71 -5.94
N ARG A 36 2.52 -16.35 -5.76
CA ARG A 36 3.47 -16.14 -6.85
C ARG A 36 4.33 -17.39 -7.00
N PRO A 37 4.43 -18.01 -8.19
CA PRO A 37 5.27 -19.20 -8.38
C PRO A 37 6.75 -18.99 -8.01
N GLU A 38 7.24 -17.76 -8.17
CA GLU A 38 8.62 -17.37 -7.85
C GLU A 38 8.84 -17.01 -6.37
N GLY A 39 7.79 -17.04 -5.54
CA GLY A 39 7.88 -16.77 -4.10
C GLY A 39 6.96 -15.66 -3.60
N GLY A 40 6.23 -15.95 -2.53
CA GLY A 40 5.29 -15.06 -1.87
C GLY A 40 3.90 -15.03 -2.52
N GLY A 41 3.22 -13.89 -2.43
CA GLY A 41 1.83 -13.74 -2.88
C GLY A 41 1.20 -12.43 -2.41
N GLY A 42 -0.12 -12.41 -2.33
CA GLY A 42 -0.86 -11.25 -1.88
C GLY A 42 -2.34 -11.48 -1.63
N ARG A 43 -2.98 -10.42 -1.12
CA ARG A 43 -4.43 -10.35 -0.87
C ARG A 43 -4.95 -9.10 -1.53
N THR A 44 -5.63 -9.30 -2.65
CA THR A 44 -6.27 -8.26 -3.44
C THR A 44 -7.70 -8.09 -2.95
N ARG A 45 -8.12 -6.86 -2.67
CA ARG A 45 -9.52 -6.56 -2.32
C ARG A 45 -10.04 -5.48 -3.24
N VAL A 46 -11.13 -5.78 -3.94
CA VAL A 46 -11.77 -4.87 -4.90
C VAL A 46 -13.22 -4.59 -4.50
N ILE A 47 -13.60 -3.32 -4.50
CA ILE A 47 -14.99 -2.86 -4.36
C ILE A 47 -15.41 -2.21 -5.68
N GLU A 48 -16.59 -2.54 -6.19
CA GLU A 48 -17.12 -2.04 -7.47
C GLU A 48 -18.62 -1.80 -7.36
N ASN A 49 -19.11 -0.84 -8.14
CA ASN A 49 -20.54 -0.52 -8.28
C ASN A 49 -21.23 -0.22 -6.93
N GLY A 50 -20.51 0.44 -6.02
CA GLY A 50 -21.04 0.90 -4.74
C GLY A 50 -21.88 2.16 -4.83
N ALA A 51 -22.47 2.54 -3.69
CA ALA A 51 -23.22 3.78 -3.59
C ALA A 51 -22.30 5.00 -3.56
N VAL A 52 -21.11 4.85 -2.95
CA VAL A 52 -20.10 5.90 -2.81
C VAL A 52 -18.91 5.62 -3.74
N PHE A 53 -18.43 4.38 -3.80
CA PHE A 53 -17.26 4.02 -4.61
C PHE A 53 -17.70 3.40 -5.94
N GLU A 54 -17.35 4.04 -7.05
CA GLU A 54 -17.54 3.45 -8.38
C GLU A 54 -16.63 2.23 -8.54
N LYS A 55 -15.35 2.39 -8.20
CA LYS A 55 -14.34 1.32 -8.20
C LYS A 55 -13.23 1.63 -7.21
N GLY A 56 -12.76 0.62 -6.50
CA GLY A 56 -11.65 0.77 -5.57
C GLY A 56 -10.89 -0.51 -5.35
N GLY A 57 -9.61 -0.38 -5.03
CA GLY A 57 -8.74 -1.50 -4.67
C GLY A 57 -7.94 -1.16 -3.42
N VAL A 58 -7.83 -2.11 -2.49
CA VAL A 58 -6.92 -2.05 -1.35
C VAL A 58 -6.17 -3.37 -1.35
N ASN A 59 -4.91 -3.36 -1.74
CA ASN A 59 -4.15 -4.57 -2.02
C ASN A 59 -2.93 -4.65 -1.10
N ILE A 60 -2.61 -5.86 -0.65
CA ILE A 60 -1.32 -6.13 -0.02
C ILE A 60 -0.59 -7.22 -0.79
N SER A 61 0.73 -7.15 -0.77
CA SER A 61 1.59 -8.23 -1.26
C SER A 61 2.78 -8.41 -0.33
N ALA A 62 3.31 -9.64 -0.31
CA ALA A 62 4.60 -9.98 0.25
C ALA A 62 5.26 -10.98 -0.70
N VAL A 63 6.35 -10.56 -1.34
CA VAL A 63 7.09 -11.33 -2.33
C VAL A 63 8.53 -11.47 -1.90
N HIS A 64 9.14 -12.59 -2.27
CA HIS A 64 10.54 -12.87 -1.97
C HIS A 64 11.14 -13.73 -3.08
N GLY A 65 12.46 -13.78 -3.14
CA GLY A 65 13.20 -14.58 -4.11
C GLY A 65 14.57 -13.98 -4.41
N GLU A 66 15.18 -14.40 -5.50
CA GLU A 66 16.43 -13.82 -5.99
C GLU A 66 16.19 -12.40 -6.53
N LEU A 67 17.06 -11.45 -6.18
CA LEU A 67 16.95 -10.09 -6.68
C LEU A 67 17.21 -10.08 -8.20
N PRO A 68 16.34 -9.50 -9.04
CA PRO A 68 16.57 -9.48 -10.49
C PRO A 68 17.90 -8.83 -10.87
N LYS A 69 18.62 -9.38 -11.86
CA LYS A 69 19.96 -8.90 -12.27
C LYS A 69 20.02 -7.39 -12.56
N ALA A 70 18.95 -6.83 -13.13
CA ALA A 70 18.87 -5.38 -13.37
C ALA A 70 18.89 -4.57 -12.07
N MET A 71 18.23 -5.06 -11.03
CA MET A 71 18.22 -4.45 -9.70
C MET A 71 19.54 -4.66 -8.96
N GLN A 72 20.18 -5.83 -9.13
CA GLN A 72 21.53 -6.08 -8.61
C GLN A 72 22.53 -5.04 -9.16
N ALA A 73 22.50 -4.81 -10.48
CA ALA A 73 23.34 -3.80 -11.12
C ALA A 73 22.99 -2.37 -10.65
N TYR A 74 21.70 -2.05 -10.51
CA TYR A 74 21.26 -0.73 -10.06
C TYR A 74 21.73 -0.39 -8.63
N PHE A 75 21.64 -1.35 -7.71
CA PHE A 75 22.11 -1.16 -6.33
C PHE A 75 23.60 -1.45 -6.14
N ASN A 76 24.31 -1.85 -7.20
CA ASN A 76 25.70 -2.28 -7.14
C ASN A 76 25.94 -3.37 -6.07
N VAL A 77 25.03 -4.35 -6.03
CA VAL A 77 25.11 -5.51 -5.13
C VAL A 77 25.40 -6.78 -5.93
N GLY A 78 25.94 -7.79 -5.25
CA GLY A 78 26.19 -9.10 -5.83
C GLY A 78 24.92 -9.96 -5.93
N ASP A 79 25.13 -11.27 -5.96
CA ASP A 79 24.04 -12.24 -5.91
C ASP A 79 23.39 -12.22 -4.51
N VAL A 80 22.21 -11.60 -4.43
CA VAL A 80 21.46 -11.36 -3.20
C VAL A 80 20.01 -11.79 -3.38
N ASP A 81 19.39 -12.21 -2.28
CA ASP A 81 17.96 -12.46 -2.21
C ASP A 81 17.25 -11.22 -1.69
N PHE A 82 15.94 -11.14 -1.86
CA PHE A 82 15.15 -10.01 -1.37
C PHE A 82 13.82 -10.46 -0.75
N PHE A 83 13.30 -9.57 0.08
CA PHE A 83 11.92 -9.58 0.53
C PHE A 83 11.32 -8.19 0.32
N ALA A 84 10.11 -8.13 -0.23
CA ALA A 84 9.35 -6.90 -0.40
C ALA A 84 7.91 -7.12 0.01
N CYS A 85 7.36 -6.23 0.82
CA CYS A 85 5.93 -6.22 1.11
C CYS A 85 5.37 -4.81 1.15
N GLY A 86 4.08 -4.66 0.92
CA GLY A 86 3.44 -3.35 0.99
C GLY A 86 1.94 -3.39 0.83
N LEU A 87 1.30 -2.30 1.25
CA LEU A 87 -0.09 -1.99 0.98
C LEU A 87 -0.13 -0.92 -0.10
N SER A 88 -1.01 -1.10 -1.08
CA SER A 88 -1.33 -0.07 -2.08
C SER A 88 -2.84 0.03 -2.24
N LEU A 89 -3.36 1.24 -2.33
CA LEU A 89 -4.77 1.48 -2.59
C LEU A 89 -4.98 2.57 -3.62
N VAL A 90 -6.10 2.46 -4.33
CA VAL A 90 -6.68 3.51 -5.16
C VAL A 90 -8.20 3.42 -5.03
N LEU A 91 -8.84 4.55 -4.80
CA LEU A 91 -10.30 4.61 -4.67
C LEU A 91 -10.84 5.69 -5.62
N HIS A 92 -11.79 5.31 -6.45
CA HIS A 92 -12.53 6.18 -7.35
C HIS A 92 -13.97 6.33 -6.85
N PRO A 93 -14.31 7.46 -6.22
CA PRO A 93 -15.68 7.76 -5.85
C PRO A 93 -16.57 7.98 -7.07
N LYS A 94 -17.86 7.68 -6.92
CA LYS A 94 -18.88 7.89 -7.94
C LYS A 94 -19.28 9.37 -8.08
N ASN A 95 -19.25 10.12 -6.98
CA ASN A 95 -19.60 11.54 -6.99
C ASN A 95 -18.34 12.37 -7.33
N PRO A 96 -18.36 13.22 -8.38
CA PRO A 96 -17.20 14.02 -8.77
C PRO A 96 -16.78 15.07 -7.74
N MET A 97 -17.63 15.34 -6.74
CA MET A 97 -17.27 16.20 -5.61
C MET A 97 -16.41 15.49 -4.56
N VAL A 98 -16.24 14.17 -4.66
CA VAL A 98 -15.36 13.39 -3.78
C VAL A 98 -14.08 13.05 -4.55
N PRO A 99 -12.89 13.38 -4.01
CA PRO A 99 -11.62 13.17 -4.70
C PRO A 99 -11.25 11.69 -4.81
N THR A 100 -10.53 11.33 -5.88
CA THR A 100 -9.77 10.07 -5.91
C THR A 100 -8.65 10.13 -4.86
N VAL A 101 -8.39 9.02 -4.17
CA VAL A 101 -7.23 8.89 -3.26
C VAL A 101 -6.38 7.71 -3.68
N HIS A 102 -5.06 7.91 -3.62
CA HIS A 102 -4.06 6.86 -3.73
C HIS A 102 -3.17 6.85 -2.49
N ALA A 103 -2.77 5.66 -2.05
CA ALA A 103 -1.76 5.52 -1.02
C ALA A 103 -0.94 4.25 -1.22
N ASN A 104 0.32 4.31 -0.82
CA ASN A 104 1.24 3.19 -0.84
C ASN A 104 2.17 3.24 0.38
N TRP A 105 2.32 2.14 1.10
CA TRP A 105 3.37 1.97 2.11
C TRP A 105 4.01 0.60 1.94
N ARG A 106 5.33 0.58 1.79
CA ARG A 106 6.09 -0.62 1.47
C ARG A 106 7.40 -0.68 2.25
N TYR A 107 7.87 -1.91 2.42
CA TYR A 107 9.14 -2.24 3.04
C TYR A 107 9.90 -3.21 2.14
N PHE A 108 11.20 -3.00 2.04
CA PHE A 108 12.11 -3.80 1.24
C PHE A 108 13.35 -4.13 2.07
N GLU A 109 13.84 -5.37 2.00
CA GLU A 109 15.12 -5.78 2.57
C GLU A 109 15.83 -6.79 1.66
N MET A 110 17.15 -6.67 1.57
CA MET A 110 18.03 -7.55 0.79
C MET A 110 18.84 -8.45 1.72
N TYR A 111 19.17 -9.65 1.26
CA TYR A 111 19.92 -10.65 2.00
C TYR A 111 21.12 -11.14 1.19
N ASP A 112 22.27 -11.27 1.83
CA ASP A 112 23.34 -12.07 1.25
C ASP A 112 22.97 -13.57 1.30
N LYS A 113 23.78 -14.41 0.65
CA LYS A 113 23.53 -15.87 0.62
C LYS A 113 23.72 -16.58 1.96
N SER A 114 24.21 -15.89 2.99
CA SER A 114 24.21 -16.39 4.37
C SER A 114 22.89 -16.11 5.11
N GLY A 115 21.99 -15.33 4.50
CA GLY A 115 20.74 -14.88 5.09
C GLY A 115 20.87 -13.62 5.93
N THR A 116 22.00 -12.91 5.85
CA THR A 116 22.22 -11.66 6.59
C THR A 116 21.68 -10.47 5.80
N VAL A 117 20.98 -9.56 6.47
CA VAL A 117 20.42 -8.36 5.83
C VAL A 117 21.56 -7.43 5.38
N VAL A 118 21.61 -7.13 4.08
CA VAL A 118 22.59 -6.23 3.46
C VAL A 118 22.12 -4.77 3.55
N ASP A 119 20.86 -4.54 3.20
CA ASP A 119 20.23 -3.22 3.24
C ASP A 119 18.72 -3.36 3.38
N SER A 120 18.07 -2.30 3.86
CA SER A 120 16.62 -2.25 4.00
C SER A 120 16.11 -0.82 4.02
N TRP A 121 14.92 -0.60 3.46
CA TRP A 121 14.27 0.70 3.49
C TRP A 121 12.76 0.60 3.49
N PHE A 122 12.14 1.67 3.97
CA PHE A 122 10.73 1.93 3.77
C PHE A 122 10.54 2.90 2.60
N GLY A 123 9.39 2.79 1.95
CA GLY A 123 8.94 3.77 0.96
C GLY A 123 7.44 3.93 1.05
N GLY A 124 6.92 5.10 0.66
CA GLY A 124 5.49 5.29 0.64
C GLY A 124 5.06 6.74 0.61
N GLY A 125 3.75 6.92 0.68
CA GLY A 125 3.08 8.20 0.60
C GLY A 125 1.59 8.01 0.35
N GLN A 126 0.89 9.12 0.39
CA GLN A 126 -0.52 9.21 0.00
C GLN A 126 -0.76 10.54 -0.66
N ASP A 127 -1.72 10.57 -1.58
CA ASP A 127 -2.06 11.72 -2.38
C ASP A 127 -3.55 11.75 -2.70
N LEU A 128 -4.05 12.97 -2.90
CA LEU A 128 -5.44 13.27 -3.14
C LEU A 128 -5.58 13.93 -4.51
N THR A 129 -6.47 13.39 -5.34
CA THR A 129 -6.71 13.84 -6.72
C THR A 129 -8.15 14.33 -6.85
N PRO A 130 -8.44 15.60 -6.51
CA PRO A 130 -9.77 16.18 -6.67
C PRO A 130 -10.10 16.47 -8.14
N TYR A 131 -11.37 16.26 -8.50
CA TYR A 131 -11.91 16.73 -9.78
C TYR A 131 -12.39 18.18 -9.69
N TYR A 132 -13.00 18.53 -8.55
CA TYR A 132 -13.34 19.88 -8.15
C TYR A 132 -12.60 20.19 -6.85
N LEU A 133 -11.93 21.35 -6.81
CA LEU A 133 -11.12 21.74 -5.66
C LEU A 133 -11.98 22.30 -4.54
N PHE A 134 -11.81 21.74 -3.34
CA PHE A 134 -12.30 22.30 -2.09
C PHE A 134 -11.09 22.59 -1.18
N ASP A 135 -10.87 23.85 -0.85
CA ASP A 135 -9.73 24.29 -0.05
C ASP A 135 -9.68 23.62 1.33
N GLU A 136 -10.85 23.34 1.91
CA GLU A 136 -10.98 22.67 3.20
C GLU A 136 -10.50 21.22 3.15
N ASP A 137 -10.80 20.49 2.08
CA ASP A 137 -10.33 19.11 1.88
C ASP A 137 -8.82 19.06 1.72
N ALA A 138 -8.25 19.98 0.93
CA ALA A 138 -6.81 20.07 0.74
C ALA A 138 -6.10 20.38 2.07
N LYS A 139 -6.60 21.35 2.83
CA LYS A 139 -6.06 21.69 4.16
C LYS A 139 -6.17 20.53 5.12
N HIS A 140 -7.34 19.88 5.19
CA HIS A 140 -7.57 18.74 6.07
C HIS A 140 -6.63 17.57 5.75
N PHE A 141 -6.48 17.22 4.47
CA PHE A 141 -5.59 16.15 4.02
C PHE A 141 -4.14 16.44 4.39
N HIS A 142 -3.63 17.62 4.02
CA HIS A 142 -2.25 18.01 4.32
C HIS A 142 -2.00 18.14 5.83
N GLN A 143 -2.94 18.67 6.60
CA GLN A 143 -2.80 18.77 8.06
C GLN A 143 -2.75 17.39 8.71
N THR A 144 -3.54 16.43 8.23
CA THR A 144 -3.49 15.03 8.71
C THR A 144 -2.12 14.41 8.43
N CYS A 145 -1.61 14.55 7.21
CA CYS A 145 -0.26 14.09 6.84
C CYS A 145 0.82 14.75 7.70
N LYS A 146 0.80 16.08 7.84
CA LYS A 146 1.77 16.84 8.63
C LYS A 146 1.76 16.38 10.09
N THR A 147 0.57 16.26 10.69
CA THR A 147 0.41 15.83 12.08
C THR A 147 0.99 14.43 12.32
N ALA A 148 0.94 13.54 11.34
CA ALA A 148 1.60 12.24 11.42
C ALA A 148 3.13 12.36 11.36
N CYS A 149 3.66 13.14 10.41
CA CYS A 149 5.11 13.34 10.24
C CYS A 149 5.76 14.07 11.43
N ASP A 150 5.11 15.10 11.97
CA ASP A 150 5.61 15.93 13.07
C ASP A 150 5.88 15.13 14.36
N LYS A 151 5.23 13.96 14.51
CA LYS A 151 5.48 13.05 15.65
C LYS A 151 6.83 12.33 15.57
N HIS A 152 7.46 12.32 14.40
CA HIS A 152 8.72 11.64 14.15
C HIS A 152 9.88 12.62 13.95
N ASN A 153 9.64 13.69 13.19
CA ASN A 153 10.61 14.76 12.98
C ASN A 153 9.88 16.05 12.57
N PRO A 154 9.76 17.05 13.47
CA PRO A 154 8.98 18.27 13.25
C PRO A 154 9.64 19.28 12.30
#